data_AF-A0A7S2EKM0-F1
#
_entry.id   AF-A0A7S2EKM0-F1
#
_cell.length_a   1.000
_cell.length_b   1.000
_cell.length_c   1.000
_cell.angle_alpha   90.00
_cell.angle_beta   90.00
_cell.angle_gamma   90.00
#
_symmetry.space_group_name_H-M   'P 1'
#
loop_
_entity.id
_entity.type
_entity.pdbx_description
1 polymer ?
#
loop_
_entity_poly.entity_id
_entity_poly.type
_entity_poly.pdbx_seq_one_letter_code
_entity_poly.pdbx_strand_id
1 'polypeptide(L)'
;GSLLICFNSVGAGASQNHVHCHAWPSPPVPLLGGSGGRNGWDCYAVSRAQTAMDGSGHLAEVFLGGGSVRVSLLDYPCCCVRVSTQIGDAANAQKATRLAGDILAALVGLVQDLGLPHNVGLLNRPMNGSTSDNEAESPTDTDAYLFPRLRERSPGVTPGSRIGASEVMGVFHCHSDEQLRELAPDNTEGEDLPMAKALGDVSFEPKVEFWSNAKSILDQYT
;
A
#
# COMPACT_ATOMS: atom_id res chain seq x y z
N GLY A 1 -5.76 -6.83 16.37
CA GLY A 1 -6.27 -6.83 14.98
C GLY A 1 -5.70 -5.64 14.25
N SER A 2 -5.60 -5.69 12.92
CA SER A 2 -5.14 -4.53 12.13
C SER A 2 -6.35 -3.70 11.66
N LEU A 3 -6.14 -2.41 11.47
CA LEU A 3 -7.10 -1.45 10.93
C LEU A 3 -6.46 -0.84 9.68
N LEU A 4 -7.21 -0.81 8.57
CA LEU A 4 -6.83 -0.01 7.42
C LEU A 4 -7.47 1.37 7.55
N ILE A 5 -6.65 2.41 7.49
CA ILE A 5 -7.10 3.78 7.24
C ILE A 5 -6.67 4.14 5.84
N CYS A 6 -7.57 4.60 4.99
CA CYS A 6 -7.22 4.95 3.62
C CYS A 6 -7.87 6.25 3.13
N PHE A 7 -7.24 6.83 2.12
CA PHE A 7 -7.65 8.03 1.44
C PHE A 7 -7.68 7.82 -0.07
N ASN A 8 -8.69 8.39 -0.72
CA ASN A 8 -8.84 8.42 -2.17
C ASN A 8 -8.78 9.88 -2.63
N SER A 9 -7.83 10.25 -3.50
CA SER A 9 -7.88 11.56 -4.15
C SER A 9 -8.96 11.61 -5.23
N VAL A 10 -9.31 12.81 -5.69
CA VAL A 10 -10.07 13.00 -6.93
C VAL A 10 -9.36 12.26 -8.06
N GLY A 11 -10.09 11.46 -8.85
CA GLY A 11 -9.55 10.62 -9.92
C GLY A 11 -8.98 9.27 -9.46
N ALA A 12 -8.96 8.97 -8.16
CA ALA A 12 -8.50 7.70 -7.58
C ALA A 12 -9.60 6.95 -6.81
N GLY A 13 -10.86 7.03 -7.27
CA GLY A 13 -11.98 6.33 -6.62
C GLY A 13 -12.79 7.18 -5.64
N ALA A 14 -12.44 8.45 -5.41
CA ALA A 14 -13.18 9.32 -4.49
C ALA A 14 -14.61 9.61 -4.98
N SER A 15 -15.62 9.29 -4.17
CA SER A 15 -17.04 9.53 -4.49
C SER A 15 -17.61 10.84 -3.93
N GLN A 16 -16.90 11.48 -2.99
CA GLN A 16 -17.34 12.71 -2.34
C GLN A 16 -16.37 13.86 -2.67
N ASN A 17 -16.87 15.09 -2.60
CA ASN A 17 -16.14 16.31 -2.94
C ASN A 17 -15.47 17.00 -1.73
N HIS A 18 -15.46 16.35 -0.57
CA HIS A 18 -14.76 16.83 0.62
C HIS A 18 -13.74 15.79 1.10
N VAL A 19 -12.71 16.27 1.79
CA VAL A 19 -11.64 15.42 2.33
C VAL A 19 -12.21 14.56 3.46
N HIS A 20 -12.13 13.25 3.28
CA HIS A 20 -12.47 12.27 4.31
C HIS A 20 -11.57 11.05 4.12
N CYS A 21 -11.34 10.33 5.22
CA CYS A 21 -10.69 9.03 5.20
C CYS A 21 -11.72 7.95 5.47
N HIS A 22 -11.45 6.76 4.96
CA HIS A 22 -12.20 5.56 5.31
C HIS A 22 -11.37 4.76 6.29
N ALA A 23 -12.05 4.10 7.23
CA ALA A 23 -11.41 3.14 8.11
C ALA A 23 -12.27 1.88 8.16
N TRP A 24 -11.64 0.72 8.04
CA TRP A 24 -12.31 -0.55 8.25
C TRP A 24 -11.37 -1.56 8.91
N PRO A 25 -11.92 -2.46 9.75
CA PRO A 25 -11.13 -3.54 10.29
C PRO A 25 -10.57 -4.39 9.16
N SER A 26 -9.34 -4.86 9.33
CA SER A 26 -8.79 -5.84 8.40
C SER A 26 -9.75 -7.03 8.25
N PRO A 27 -10.03 -7.49 7.03
CA PRO A 27 -10.81 -8.69 6.80
C PRO A 27 -10.41 -9.81 7.77
N PRO A 28 -11.38 -10.53 8.36
CA PRO A 28 -11.04 -11.62 9.26
C PRO A 28 -10.13 -12.60 8.51
N VAL A 29 -9.09 -13.08 9.18
CA VAL A 29 -8.22 -14.14 8.67
C VAL A 29 -8.92 -15.48 8.94
N PRO A 30 -9.66 -16.02 7.97
CA PRO A 30 -9.60 -17.46 7.76
C PRO A 30 -9.57 -17.78 6.26
N LEU A 31 -8.79 -18.81 5.87
CA LEU A 31 -8.91 -19.68 4.67
C LEU A 31 -7.62 -19.88 3.84
N LEU A 32 -6.59 -19.05 3.99
CA LEU A 32 -5.25 -19.41 3.48
C LEU A 32 -4.52 -20.13 4.61
N GLY A 33 -4.48 -21.47 4.56
CA GLY A 33 -4.03 -22.38 5.64
C GLY A 33 -2.57 -22.28 6.09
N GLY A 34 -2.02 -21.08 6.22
CA GLY A 34 -0.73 -20.83 6.86
C GLY A 34 -0.86 -20.91 8.38
N SER A 35 0.00 -21.70 9.01
CA SER A 35 0.17 -21.82 10.46
C SER A 35 0.77 -20.56 11.13
N GLY A 36 0.71 -19.40 10.47
CA GLY A 36 1.20 -18.11 10.96
C GLY A 36 0.09 -17.33 11.67
N GLY A 37 0.43 -16.63 12.75
CA GLY A 37 -0.51 -16.03 13.70
C GLY A 37 -1.59 -15.12 13.12
N ARG A 38 -2.68 -14.96 13.88
CA ARG A 38 -3.89 -14.16 13.60
C ARG A 38 -3.64 -12.65 13.53
N ASN A 39 -2.72 -12.22 12.69
CA ASN A 39 -2.25 -10.86 12.62
C ASN A 39 -2.74 -10.26 11.30
N GLY A 40 -4.01 -9.85 11.25
CA GLY A 40 -4.73 -9.41 10.03
C GLY A 40 -4.11 -8.26 9.22
N TRP A 41 -2.87 -7.84 9.47
CA TRP A 41 -2.07 -7.03 8.55
C TRP A 41 -1.76 -7.77 7.22
N ASP A 42 -1.60 -9.10 7.27
CA ASP A 42 -1.23 -9.92 6.10
C ASP A 42 -2.41 -10.25 5.18
N CYS A 43 -3.61 -9.72 5.42
CA CYS A 43 -4.80 -9.99 4.61
C CYS A 43 -4.88 -9.14 3.33
N TYR A 44 -4.08 -8.07 3.24
CA TYR A 44 -4.01 -7.22 2.06
C TYR A 44 -2.92 -7.74 1.12
N ALA A 45 -3.22 -7.86 -0.18
CA ALA A 45 -2.24 -8.41 -1.13
C ALA A 45 -0.96 -7.57 -1.18
N VAL A 46 -1.08 -6.24 -1.07
CA VAL A 46 0.08 -5.33 -1.10
C VAL A 46 1.02 -5.51 0.10
N SER A 47 0.53 -5.96 1.27
CA SER A 47 1.41 -6.14 2.43
C SER A 47 2.36 -7.33 2.27
N ARG A 48 2.05 -8.25 1.35
CA ARG A 48 2.89 -9.39 0.96
C ARG A 48 3.84 -9.07 -0.20
N ALA A 49 3.69 -7.91 -0.84
CA ALA A 49 4.54 -7.53 -1.96
C ALA A 49 5.98 -7.31 -1.51
N GLN A 50 6.91 -7.78 -2.35
CA GLN A 50 8.34 -7.63 -2.13
C GLN A 50 8.82 -6.25 -2.57
N THR A 51 10.00 -5.85 -2.13
CA THR A 51 10.67 -4.66 -2.67
C THR A 51 11.08 -4.93 -4.12
N ALA A 52 10.73 -4.03 -5.02
CA ALA A 52 11.12 -4.10 -6.43
C ALA A 52 12.63 -3.87 -6.60
N MET A 53 13.14 -4.25 -7.78
CA MET A 53 14.48 -3.83 -8.22
C MET A 53 14.41 -2.48 -8.93
N ASP A 54 15.41 -1.63 -8.74
CA ASP A 54 15.56 -0.40 -9.50
C ASP A 54 16.27 -0.64 -10.84
N GLY A 55 16.40 0.42 -11.66
CA GLY A 55 17.04 0.34 -12.98
C GLY A 55 18.52 -0.08 -12.97
N SER A 56 19.16 -0.16 -11.80
CA SER A 56 20.53 -0.62 -11.62
C SER A 56 20.62 -2.07 -11.11
N GLY A 57 19.49 -2.74 -10.90
CA GLY A 57 19.46 -4.11 -10.38
C GLY A 57 19.74 -4.21 -8.88
N HIS A 58 19.49 -3.13 -8.13
CA HIS A 58 19.50 -3.14 -6.66
C HIS A 58 18.08 -3.02 -6.11
N LEU A 59 17.86 -3.43 -4.86
CA LEU A 59 16.58 -3.22 -4.20
C LEU A 59 16.24 -1.72 -4.18
N ALA A 60 15.04 -1.39 -4.64
CA ALA A 60 14.50 -0.05 -4.67
C ALA A 60 14.05 0.37 -3.27
N GLU A 61 15.00 0.55 -2.34
CA GLU A 61 14.74 0.99 -0.98
C GLU A 61 15.76 2.02 -0.44
N VAL A 62 15.32 2.81 0.54
CA VAL A 62 16.12 3.81 1.27
C VAL A 62 15.78 3.72 2.75
N PHE A 63 16.81 3.81 3.60
CA PHE A 63 16.68 3.86 5.06
C PHE A 63 17.01 5.26 5.57
N LEU A 64 16.10 5.84 6.34
CA LEU A 64 16.14 7.23 6.79
C LEU A 64 16.04 7.31 8.31
N GLY A 65 16.47 8.45 8.87
CA GLY A 65 16.38 8.71 10.31
C GLY A 65 17.13 7.67 11.16
N GLY A 66 18.33 7.28 10.73
CA GLY A 66 19.14 6.26 11.41
C GLY A 66 18.57 4.84 11.28
N GLY A 67 17.76 4.56 10.26
CA GLY A 67 17.12 3.26 10.03
C GLY A 67 15.73 3.12 10.63
N SER A 68 15.20 4.17 11.28
CA SER A 68 13.86 4.16 11.88
C SER A 68 12.72 4.23 10.86
N VAL A 69 12.99 4.66 9.63
CA VAL A 69 12.02 4.65 8.53
C VAL A 69 12.66 4.01 7.30
N ARG A 70 11.94 3.06 6.69
CA ARG A 70 12.30 2.44 5.41
C ARG A 70 11.30 2.84 4.35
N VAL A 71 11.78 3.34 3.22
CA VAL A 71 10.95 3.64 2.04
C VAL A 71 11.32 2.66 0.94
N SER A 72 10.34 2.01 0.31
CA SER A 72 10.58 1.01 -0.74
C SER A 72 9.55 1.10 -1.86
N LEU A 73 9.99 1.02 -3.13
CA LEU A 73 9.10 0.68 -4.24
C LEU A 73 8.76 -0.81 -4.18
N LEU A 74 7.49 -1.17 -4.37
CA LEU A 74 7.04 -2.56 -4.31
C LEU A 74 6.93 -3.19 -5.70
N ASP A 75 7.29 -4.47 -5.77
CA ASP A 75 6.97 -5.33 -6.90
C ASP A 75 5.50 -5.77 -6.78
N TYR A 76 4.63 -4.90 -7.28
CA TYR A 76 3.18 -5.03 -7.18
C TYR A 76 2.55 -4.53 -8.48
N PRO A 77 1.42 -5.09 -8.96
CA PRO A 77 0.87 -4.73 -10.28
C PRO A 77 0.61 -3.24 -10.46
N CYS A 78 0.12 -2.56 -9.40
CA CYS A 78 0.04 -1.09 -9.36
C CYS A 78 1.33 -0.50 -8.77
N CYS A 79 1.81 0.62 -9.34
CA CYS A 79 2.88 1.43 -8.76
C CYS A 79 2.56 1.72 -7.30
N CYS A 80 3.47 1.32 -6.41
CA CYS A 80 3.26 1.43 -4.98
C CYS A 80 4.58 1.73 -4.27
N VAL A 81 4.60 2.80 -3.50
CA VAL A 81 5.68 3.09 -2.55
C VAL A 81 5.19 2.82 -1.14
N ARG A 82 5.96 2.04 -0.39
CA ARG A 82 5.73 1.77 1.02
C ARG A 82 6.67 2.60 1.88
N VAL A 83 6.14 3.28 2.89
CA VAL A 83 6.88 3.94 3.97
C VAL A 83 6.60 3.16 5.25
N SER A 84 7.58 2.42 5.73
CA SER A 84 7.49 1.60 6.94
C SER A 84 8.25 2.26 8.09
N THR A 85 7.61 2.42 9.24
CA THR A 85 8.33 2.73 10.48
C THR A 85 8.92 1.45 11.07
N GLN A 86 10.09 1.55 11.69
CA GLN A 86 10.71 0.51 12.51
C GLN A 86 10.89 1.05 13.92
N ILE A 87 9.88 0.86 14.76
CA ILE A 87 9.82 1.49 16.08
C ILE A 87 10.45 0.55 17.11
N GLY A 88 11.76 0.64 17.33
CA GLY A 88 12.44 -0.22 18.31
C GLY A 88 11.99 -0.01 19.77
N ASP A 89 11.59 1.21 20.13
CA ASP A 89 11.14 1.59 21.47
C ASP A 89 10.17 2.79 21.44
N ALA A 90 9.50 3.05 22.56
CA ALA A 90 8.52 4.13 22.68
C ALA A 90 9.13 5.53 22.56
N ALA A 91 10.40 5.72 22.94
CA ALA A 91 11.07 7.02 22.86
C ALA A 91 11.36 7.41 21.40
N ASN A 92 11.62 6.43 20.55
CA ASN A 92 11.85 6.59 19.13
C ASN A 92 10.56 6.56 18.29
N ALA A 93 9.46 6.03 18.84
CA ALA A 93 8.17 5.93 18.17
C ALA A 93 7.69 7.26 17.58
N GLN A 94 7.59 8.29 18.40
CA GLN A 94 7.07 9.59 17.97
C GLN A 94 7.94 10.22 16.88
N LYS A 95 9.28 10.09 16.99
CA LYS A 95 10.23 10.61 16.01
C LYS A 95 10.11 9.87 14.67
N ALA A 96 10.07 8.53 14.71
CA ALA A 96 9.92 7.70 13.52
C ALA A 96 8.58 7.95 12.82
N THR A 97 7.48 8.01 13.56
CA THR A 97 6.14 8.31 13.02
C THR A 97 6.09 9.70 12.39
N ARG A 98 6.67 10.73 13.04
CA ARG A 98 6.73 12.07 12.48
C ARG A 98 7.52 12.11 11.17
N LEU A 99 8.71 11.50 11.16
CA LEU A 99 9.55 11.41 9.97
C LEU A 99 8.82 10.68 8.83
N ALA A 100 8.16 9.55 9.12
CA ALA A 100 7.36 8.83 8.12
C ALA A 100 6.21 9.67 7.57
N GLY A 101 5.56 10.49 8.41
CA GLY A 101 4.54 11.45 8.00
C GLY A 101 5.09 12.53 7.06
N ASP A 102 6.24 13.12 7.39
CA ASP A 102 6.89 14.14 6.57
C ASP A 102 7.33 13.57 5.21
N ILE A 103 7.91 12.36 5.20
CA ILE A 103 8.26 11.63 3.98
C ILE A 103 7.02 11.34 3.12
N LEU A 104 5.94 10.81 3.72
CA LEU A 104 4.71 10.51 3.00
C LEU A 104 4.11 11.78 2.39
N ALA A 105 4.13 12.90 3.12
CA ALA A 105 3.66 14.19 2.61
C ALA A 105 4.50 14.66 1.42
N ALA A 106 5.82 14.53 1.47
CA ALA A 106 6.70 14.88 0.36
C ALA A 106 6.46 14.01 -0.88
N LEU A 107 6.25 12.70 -0.69
CA LEU A 107 5.91 11.77 -1.77
C LEU A 107 4.53 12.07 -2.37
N VAL A 108 3.54 12.42 -1.55
CA VAL A 108 2.23 12.88 -2.04
C VAL A 108 2.38 14.19 -2.83
N GLY A 109 3.23 15.11 -2.36
CA GLY A 109 3.57 16.35 -3.07
C GLY A 109 4.12 16.07 -4.48
N LEU A 110 5.07 15.14 -4.61
CA LEU A 110 5.57 14.69 -5.92
C LEU A 110 4.44 14.21 -6.83
N VAL A 111 3.52 13.38 -6.32
CA VAL A 111 2.41 12.86 -7.12
C VAL A 111 1.47 13.99 -7.57
N GLN A 112 1.25 14.99 -6.70
CA GLN A 112 0.45 16.17 -7.02
C GLN A 112 1.12 17.08 -8.06
N ASP A 113 2.44 17.28 -7.97
CA ASP A 113 3.23 18.06 -8.93
C ASP A 113 3.20 17.43 -10.34
N LEU A 114 3.12 16.09 -10.40
CA LEU A 114 2.91 15.34 -11.64
C LEU A 114 1.46 15.41 -12.16
N GLY A 115 0.53 16.05 -11.43
CA GLY A 115 -0.88 16.16 -11.79
C GLY A 115 -1.63 14.83 -11.69
N LEU A 116 -1.15 13.90 -10.86
CA LEU A 116 -1.67 12.53 -10.80
C LEU A 116 -2.64 12.33 -9.64
N PRO A 117 -3.72 11.56 -9.84
CA PRO A 117 -4.51 11.03 -8.74
C PRO A 117 -3.71 10.01 -7.91
N HIS A 118 -4.12 9.78 -6.66
CA HIS A 118 -3.47 8.83 -5.76
C HIS A 118 -4.39 8.23 -4.71
N ASN A 119 -3.99 7.06 -4.21
CA ASN A 119 -4.53 6.46 -2.99
C ASN A 119 -3.44 6.43 -1.92
N VAL A 120 -3.85 6.57 -0.66
CA VAL A 120 -3.00 6.30 0.49
C VAL A 120 -3.68 5.25 1.36
N GLY A 121 -2.95 4.23 1.78
CA GLY A 121 -3.37 3.24 2.76
C GLY A 121 -2.41 3.21 3.95
N LEU A 122 -2.93 3.10 5.16
CA LEU A 122 -2.16 3.00 6.41
C LEU A 122 -2.55 1.70 7.11
N LEU A 123 -1.56 0.87 7.43
CA LEU A 123 -1.74 -0.38 8.15
C LEU A 123 -0.82 -0.44 9.36
N ASN A 124 -1.38 -0.89 10.47
CA ASN A 124 -0.60 -1.20 11.66
C ASN A 124 -0.04 -2.62 11.50
N ARG A 125 1.27 -2.77 11.65
CA ARG A 125 1.98 -4.05 11.57
C ARG A 125 2.35 -4.50 12.98
N PRO A 126 1.78 -5.61 13.48
CA PRO A 126 2.15 -6.12 14.79
C PRO A 126 3.63 -6.53 14.79
N MET A 127 4.35 -6.19 15.86
CA MET A 127 5.72 -6.64 16.01
C MET A 127 5.79 -8.15 16.18
N ASN A 128 6.64 -8.80 15.39
CA ASN A 128 6.94 -10.23 15.59
C ASN A 128 7.61 -10.41 16.96
N GLY A 129 6.89 -10.97 17.93
CA GLY A 129 7.50 -11.56 19.12
C GLY A 129 7.15 -10.99 20.50
N SER A 130 6.27 -9.99 20.66
CA SER A 130 5.84 -9.61 22.02
C SER A 130 4.66 -10.46 22.49
N THR A 131 4.94 -11.66 22.98
CA THR A 131 4.00 -12.48 23.77
C THR A 131 4.01 -12.07 25.26
N SER A 132 4.48 -10.88 25.60
CA SER A 132 4.46 -10.45 26.99
C SER A 132 3.05 -10.01 27.37
N ASP A 133 2.45 -10.71 28.33
CA ASP A 133 1.19 -10.36 29.00
C ASP A 133 1.24 -9.02 29.78
N ASN A 134 2.30 -8.23 29.60
CA ASN A 134 2.38 -6.87 30.13
C ASN A 134 1.68 -5.94 29.15
N GLU A 135 0.49 -5.46 29.52
CA GLU A 135 -0.36 -4.51 28.80
C GLU A 135 0.26 -3.12 28.56
N ALA A 136 1.58 -2.96 28.69
CA ALA A 136 2.23 -1.75 28.20
C ALA A 136 2.16 -1.80 26.67
N GLU A 137 1.35 -0.91 26.08
CA GLU A 137 1.18 -0.75 24.63
C GLU A 137 2.56 -0.72 23.95
N SER A 138 2.98 -1.86 23.41
CA SER A 138 4.21 -1.91 22.64
C SER A 138 4.00 -1.07 21.38
N PRO A 139 4.94 -0.20 21.03
CA PRO A 139 4.81 0.60 19.83
C PRO A 139 4.58 -0.33 18.63
N THR A 140 3.59 -0.03 17.81
CA THR A 140 3.27 -0.84 16.64
C THR A 140 3.91 -0.21 15.42
N ASP A 141 4.65 -1.00 14.64
CA ASP A 141 5.14 -0.54 13.35
C ASP A 141 3.97 -0.15 12.45
N THR A 142 4.15 0.84 11.60
CA THR A 142 3.13 1.30 10.67
C THR A 142 3.69 1.26 9.26
N ASP A 143 2.90 0.74 8.33
CA ASP A 143 3.16 0.81 6.90
C ASP A 143 2.17 1.80 6.28
N ALA A 144 2.69 2.83 5.62
CA ALA A 144 1.94 3.65 4.69
C ALA A 144 2.23 3.21 3.26
N TYR A 145 1.19 3.11 2.45
CA TYR A 145 1.26 2.75 1.03
C TYR A 145 0.73 3.91 0.22
N LEU A 146 1.52 4.41 -0.72
CA LEU A 146 1.14 5.43 -1.69
C LEU A 146 1.04 4.78 -3.07
N PHE A 147 -0.11 4.94 -3.71
CA PHE A 147 -0.37 4.46 -5.06
C PHE A 147 -0.62 5.66 -5.98
N PRO A 148 0.37 6.10 -6.77
CA PRO A 148 0.14 7.04 -7.86
C PRO A 148 -0.69 6.36 -8.95
N ARG A 149 -1.69 7.06 -9.48
CA ARG A 149 -2.71 6.51 -10.38
C ARG A 149 -2.74 7.29 -11.70
N LEU A 150 -3.02 6.63 -12.81
CA LEU A 150 -3.31 7.29 -14.10
C LEU A 150 -4.80 7.56 -14.29
N ARG A 151 -5.64 6.72 -13.72
CA ARG A 151 -7.09 6.76 -13.91
C ARG A 151 -7.83 6.03 -12.81
N GLU A 152 -9.12 6.32 -12.75
CA GLU A 152 -10.01 5.79 -11.73
C GLU A 152 -10.53 4.37 -12.06
N ARG A 153 -10.71 4.05 -13.33
CA ARG A 153 -11.35 2.80 -13.78
C ARG A 153 -10.40 1.98 -14.65
N SER A 154 -10.36 0.68 -14.41
CA SER A 154 -9.74 -0.26 -15.35
C SER A 154 -10.71 -0.48 -16.53
N PRO A 155 -10.26 -0.29 -17.79
CA PRO A 155 -11.03 -0.66 -18.96
C PRO A 155 -11.05 -2.18 -19.21
N GLY A 156 -10.15 -2.93 -18.56
CA GLY A 156 -9.98 -4.37 -18.73
C GLY A 156 -10.96 -5.25 -17.93
N VAL A 157 -11.78 -4.66 -17.06
CA VAL A 157 -12.79 -5.36 -16.25
C VAL A 157 -14.18 -4.85 -16.63
N THR A 158 -15.15 -5.74 -16.84
CA THR A 158 -16.51 -5.34 -17.26
C THR A 158 -17.53 -5.63 -16.15
N PRO A 159 -18.45 -4.69 -15.82
CA PRO A 159 -18.38 -3.27 -16.17
C PRO A 159 -17.15 -2.61 -15.54
N GLY A 160 -16.60 -1.57 -16.18
CA GLY A 160 -15.37 -0.86 -15.78
C GLY A 160 -15.29 -0.60 -14.29
N SER A 161 -14.61 -1.49 -13.55
CA SER A 161 -14.55 -1.42 -12.09
C SER A 161 -13.85 -0.14 -11.66
N ARG A 162 -14.51 0.59 -10.76
CA ARG A 162 -13.89 1.73 -10.08
C ARG A 162 -12.85 1.16 -9.12
N ILE A 163 -11.60 1.53 -9.29
CA ILE A 163 -10.49 1.04 -8.49
C ILE A 163 -10.11 2.12 -7.48
N GLY A 164 -10.58 1.99 -6.24
CA GLY A 164 -10.24 2.85 -5.12
C GLY A 164 -9.14 2.25 -4.24
N ALA A 165 -8.98 2.79 -3.04
CA ALA A 165 -7.97 2.35 -2.09
C ALA A 165 -8.11 0.87 -1.69
N SER A 166 -9.33 0.35 -1.53
CA SER A 166 -9.54 -1.09 -1.23
C SER A 166 -8.96 -1.97 -2.32
N GLU A 167 -9.26 -1.67 -3.58
CA GLU A 167 -8.85 -2.49 -4.71
C GLU A 167 -7.33 -2.46 -4.88
N VAL A 168 -6.67 -1.29 -4.78
CA VAL A 168 -5.19 -1.21 -4.86
C VAL A 168 -4.48 -1.84 -3.66
N MET A 169 -5.18 -2.01 -2.53
CA MET A 169 -4.67 -2.82 -1.42
C MET A 169 -4.88 -4.33 -1.64
N GLY A 170 -5.57 -4.72 -2.72
CA GLY A 170 -5.86 -6.11 -3.10
C GLY A 170 -7.22 -6.64 -2.64
N VAL A 171 -8.13 -5.76 -2.20
CA VAL A 171 -9.49 -6.15 -1.77
C VAL A 171 -10.50 -5.61 -2.78
N PHE A 172 -11.02 -6.49 -3.63
CA PHE A 172 -11.92 -6.11 -4.72
C PHE A 172 -13.38 -6.23 -4.34
N HIS A 173 -14.14 -5.15 -4.55
CA HIS A 173 -15.59 -5.20 -4.49
C HIS A 173 -16.18 -5.71 -5.81
N CYS A 174 -17.01 -6.74 -5.72
CA CYS A 174 -17.80 -7.25 -6.84
C CYS A 174 -19.28 -6.93 -6.60
N HIS A 175 -19.97 -6.50 -7.66
CA HIS A 175 -21.40 -6.15 -7.61
C HIS A 175 -22.30 -7.30 -8.06
N SER A 176 -21.73 -8.36 -8.62
CA SER A 176 -22.43 -9.58 -9.02
C SER A 176 -21.51 -10.79 -9.03
N ASP A 177 -22.11 -11.98 -9.08
CA ASP A 177 -21.38 -13.25 -9.17
C ASP A 177 -20.62 -13.37 -10.49
N GLU A 178 -21.15 -12.81 -11.58
CA GLU A 178 -20.47 -12.76 -12.87
C GLU A 178 -19.18 -11.96 -12.78
N GLN A 179 -19.24 -10.77 -12.17
CA GLN A 179 -18.05 -9.93 -11.97
C GLN A 179 -17.02 -10.62 -11.07
N LEU A 180 -17.46 -11.37 -10.06
CA LEU A 180 -16.56 -12.16 -9.22
C LEU A 180 -15.82 -13.23 -10.05
N ARG A 181 -16.53 -13.97 -10.90
CA ARG A 181 -15.92 -14.99 -11.78
C ARG A 181 -14.98 -14.38 -12.83
N GLU A 182 -15.27 -13.18 -13.30
CA GLU A 182 -14.37 -12.44 -14.21
C GLU A 182 -13.09 -11.99 -13.51
N LEU A 183 -13.18 -11.52 -12.26
CA LEU A 183 -12.03 -11.03 -11.50
C LEU A 183 -11.17 -12.16 -10.90
N ALA A 184 -11.80 -13.25 -10.49
CA ALA A 184 -11.17 -14.43 -9.89
C ALA A 184 -11.64 -15.73 -10.55
N PRO A 185 -11.24 -16.00 -11.80
CA PRO A 185 -11.61 -17.23 -12.49
C PRO A 185 -10.95 -18.45 -11.84
N ASP A 186 -11.69 -19.57 -11.76
CA ASP A 186 -11.31 -20.77 -11.01
C ASP A 186 -10.01 -21.48 -11.49
N ASN A 187 -9.46 -21.11 -12.66
CA ASN A 187 -8.41 -21.89 -13.36
C ASN A 187 -7.21 -21.08 -13.89
N THR A 188 -6.92 -19.89 -13.36
CA THR A 188 -5.73 -19.14 -13.78
C THR A 188 -4.54 -19.38 -12.86
N GLU A 189 -3.64 -20.27 -13.28
CA GLU A 189 -2.22 -20.21 -12.91
C GLU A 189 -1.49 -19.33 -13.95
N GLY A 190 -0.82 -18.24 -13.55
CA GLY A 190 -0.01 -17.41 -14.47
C GLY A 190 -0.09 -15.90 -14.24
N GLU A 191 0.64 -15.15 -15.07
CA GLU A 191 0.84 -13.68 -14.98
C GLU A 191 -0.37 -12.83 -15.40
N ASP A 192 -1.37 -13.42 -16.06
CA ASP A 192 -2.57 -12.73 -16.57
C ASP A 192 -3.78 -12.83 -15.62
N LEU A 193 -3.57 -12.56 -14.32
CA LEU A 193 -4.68 -12.49 -13.37
C LEU A 193 -5.52 -11.23 -13.62
N PRO A 194 -6.85 -11.32 -13.81
CA PRO A 194 -7.70 -10.17 -14.12
C PRO A 194 -7.62 -9.04 -13.09
N MET A 195 -7.55 -9.37 -11.79
CA MET A 195 -7.31 -8.38 -10.74
C MET A 195 -5.96 -7.68 -10.88
N ALA A 196 -4.87 -8.41 -11.15
CA ALA A 196 -3.55 -7.83 -11.34
C ALA A 196 -3.53 -6.91 -12.58
N LYS A 197 -4.15 -7.35 -13.67
CA LYS A 197 -4.34 -6.52 -14.87
C LYS A 197 -5.16 -5.26 -14.58
N ALA A 198 -6.23 -5.36 -13.79
CA ALA A 198 -7.03 -4.22 -13.39
C ALA A 198 -6.22 -3.17 -12.60
N LEU A 199 -5.31 -3.62 -11.76
CA LEU A 199 -4.37 -2.77 -11.04
C LEU A 199 -3.32 -2.15 -11.97
N GLY A 200 -2.79 -2.92 -12.91
CA GLY A 200 -1.85 -2.42 -13.93
C GLY A 200 -2.47 -1.34 -14.82
N ASP A 201 -3.73 -1.52 -15.25
CA ASP A 201 -4.47 -0.59 -16.10
C ASP A 201 -4.62 0.82 -15.49
N VAL A 202 -4.58 0.93 -14.16
CA VAL A 202 -4.74 2.18 -13.42
C VAL A 202 -3.45 2.69 -12.80
N SER A 203 -2.37 1.91 -12.90
CA SER A 203 -1.03 2.20 -12.38
C SER A 203 -0.41 3.40 -13.07
N PHE A 204 0.40 4.18 -12.35
CA PHE A 204 1.35 5.09 -12.98
C PHE A 204 2.60 4.36 -13.45
N GLU A 205 2.96 4.55 -14.72
CA GLU A 205 4.11 3.91 -15.36
C GLU A 205 4.94 4.95 -16.13
N PRO A 206 6.28 4.76 -16.24
CA PRO A 206 7.06 3.65 -15.68
C PRO A 206 7.38 3.80 -14.18
N LYS A 207 7.21 2.73 -13.39
CA LYS A 207 7.54 2.71 -11.93
C LYS A 207 8.97 3.15 -11.61
N VAL A 208 9.93 2.79 -12.47
CA VAL A 208 11.37 3.08 -12.25
C VAL A 208 11.65 4.58 -12.30
N GLU A 209 10.99 5.30 -13.21
CA GLU A 209 11.14 6.75 -13.32
C GLU A 209 10.51 7.46 -12.11
N PHE A 210 9.31 7.02 -11.70
CA PHE A 210 8.69 7.51 -10.47
C PHE A 210 9.61 7.34 -9.25
N TRP A 211 10.22 6.16 -9.12
CA TRP A 211 11.14 5.86 -8.03
C TRP A 211 12.41 6.71 -8.07
N SER A 212 12.96 7.00 -9.26
CA SER A 212 14.08 7.91 -9.40
C SER A 212 13.77 9.32 -8.87
N ASN A 213 12.57 9.84 -9.20
CA ASN A 213 12.12 11.13 -8.71
C ASN A 213 11.86 11.11 -7.20
N ALA A 214 11.25 10.03 -6.70
CA ALA A 214 11.05 9.81 -5.27
C ALA A 214 12.38 9.81 -4.51
N LYS A 215 13.39 9.05 -4.98
CA LYS A 215 14.74 9.02 -4.39
C LYS A 215 15.34 10.42 -4.25
N SER A 216 15.28 11.24 -5.30
CA SER A 216 15.80 12.61 -5.26
C SER A 216 15.15 13.49 -4.18
N ILE A 217 13.89 13.23 -3.83
CA ILE A 217 13.21 13.92 -2.72
C ILE A 217 13.63 13.33 -1.38
N LEU A 218 13.79 12.01 -1.30
CA LEU A 218 14.19 11.30 -0.07
C LEU A 218 15.62 11.65 0.36
N ASP A 219 16.51 12.00 -0.57
CA ASP A 219 17.88 12.46 -0.27
C ASP A 219 17.91 13.74 0.61
N GLN A 220 16.79 14.45 0.75
CA GLN A 220 16.66 15.60 1.66
C GLN A 220 16.48 15.17 3.13
N TYR A 221 16.21 13.89 3.38
CA TYR A 221 15.91 13.30 4.69
C TYR A 221 17.01 12.37 5.22
N THR A 222 18.05 12.11 4.43
CA THR A 222 19.28 11.43 4.85
C THR A 222 20.19 12.35 5.64
#